data_AF-K1S0C8-F1
#
_entry.id   AF-K1S0C8-F1
#
_cell.length_a   1.000
_cell.length_b   1.000
_cell.length_c   1.000
_cell.angle_alpha   90.00
_cell.angle_beta   90.00
_cell.angle_gamma   90.00
#
_symmetry.space_group_name_H-M   'P 1'
#
loop_
_entity.id
_entity.type
_entity.pdbx_description
1 polymer ?
#
loop_
_entity_poly.entity_id
_entity_poly.type
_entity_poly.pdbx_seq_one_letter_code
_entity_poly.pdbx_strand_id
1 'polypeptide(L)'
;MNKVVKRILKIVGIAIAVIVVVLIGYIIYLYASYHRIEDNKKLKVESRIEQSKASEKLSTGKEYSALTYNIGFGAYTPDFSFFMDGGKSSWAKSKKSVISTVNGAGELVKSYDPDFALIEEVDLNSTRSYHVNEYS
;
A
#
# COMPACT_ATOMS: atom_id res chain seq x y z
N MET A 1 51.17 24.87 -8.62
CA MET A 1 49.89 25.03 -7.89
C MET A 1 50.16 25.35 -6.42
N ASN A 2 49.60 26.45 -5.91
CA ASN A 2 49.83 26.93 -4.54
C ASN A 2 49.41 25.86 -3.49
N LYS A 3 50.14 25.75 -2.38
CA LYS A 3 49.90 24.77 -1.31
C LYS A 3 48.48 24.83 -0.76
N VAL A 4 47.90 26.04 -0.70
CA VAL A 4 46.52 26.28 -0.25
C VAL A 4 45.50 25.64 -1.19
N VAL A 5 45.66 25.82 -2.50
CA VAL A 5 44.77 25.25 -3.53
C VAL A 5 44.81 23.72 -3.51
N LYS A 6 45.99 23.13 -3.35
CA LYS A 6 46.14 21.67 -3.19
C LYS A 6 45.39 21.13 -1.97
N ARG A 7 45.42 21.87 -0.86
CA ARG A 7 44.74 21.49 0.39
C ARG A 7 43.22 21.55 0.25
N ILE A 8 42.69 22.59 -0.40
CA ILE A 8 41.26 22.73 -0.68
C ILE A 8 40.77 21.59 -1.58
N LEU A 9 41.45 21.33 -2.69
CA LEU A 9 41.08 20.24 -3.61
C LEU A 9 41.09 18.88 -2.92
N LYS A 10 42.05 18.63 -2.02
CA LYS A 10 42.10 17.39 -1.24
C LYS A 10 40.89 17.25 -0.30
N ILE A 11 40.50 18.33 0.39
CA ILE A 11 39.35 18.32 1.31
C ILE A 11 38.05 18.10 0.52
N VAL A 12 37.85 18.82 -0.58
CA VAL A 12 36.68 18.66 -1.44
C VAL A 12 36.62 17.25 -2.04
N GLY A 13 37.75 16.72 -2.50
CA GLY A 13 37.84 15.35 -3.02
C GLY A 13 37.47 14.30 -1.96
N ILE A 14 37.93 14.46 -0.72
CA ILE A 14 37.56 13.58 0.39
C ILE A 14 36.06 13.70 0.70
N ALA A 15 35.51 14.91 0.73
CA ALA A 15 34.08 15.13 0.99
C ALA A 15 33.21 14.45 -0.07
N ILE A 16 33.56 14.59 -1.36
CA ILE A 16 32.87 13.92 -2.46
C ILE A 16 32.99 12.40 -2.33
N ALA A 17 34.19 11.89 -2.02
CA ALA A 17 34.40 10.45 -1.82
C ALA A 17 33.53 9.89 -0.69
N VAL A 18 33.41 10.60 0.43
CA VAL A 18 32.52 10.20 1.54
C VAL A 18 31.06 10.16 1.08
N ILE A 19 30.58 11.17 0.36
CA ILE A 19 29.21 11.19 -0.17
C ILE A 19 28.97 10.00 -1.09
N VAL A 20 29.92 9.69 -1.99
CA VAL A 20 29.82 8.54 -2.89
C VAL A 20 29.79 7.23 -2.13
N VAL A 21 30.62 7.06 -1.10
CA VAL A 21 30.62 5.85 -0.25
C VAL A 21 29.28 5.68 0.48
N VAL A 22 28.74 6.76 1.05
CA VAL A 22 27.42 6.72 1.70
C VAL A 22 26.32 6.35 0.70
N LEU A 23 26.37 6.93 -0.50
CA LEU A 23 25.37 6.66 -1.54
C LEU A 23 25.45 5.21 -2.05
N ILE A 24 26.66 4.68 -2.25
CA ILE A 24 26.86 3.25 -2.59
C ILE A 24 26.33 2.37 -1.45
N GLY A 25 26.68 2.67 -0.20
CA GLY A 25 26.17 1.92 0.96
C GLY A 25 24.65 1.92 1.04
N TYR A 26 24.02 3.07 0.77
CA TYR A 26 22.57 3.19 0.73
C TYR A 26 21.94 2.38 -0.41
N ILE A 27 22.52 2.39 -1.61
CA ILE A 27 22.05 1.56 -2.73
C ILE A 27 22.15 0.07 -2.37
N ILE A 28 23.27 -0.37 -1.80
CA ILE A 28 23.43 -1.76 -1.35
C ILE A 28 22.36 -2.11 -0.32
N TYR A 29 22.11 -1.24 0.66
CA TYR A 29 21.05 -1.41 1.64
C TYR A 29 19.67 -1.54 0.99
N LEU A 30 19.34 -0.69 0.02
CA LEU A 30 18.08 -0.77 -0.72
C LEU A 30 17.92 -2.11 -1.43
N TYR A 31 18.94 -2.57 -2.16
CA TYR A 31 18.87 -3.86 -2.85
C TYR A 31 18.84 -5.05 -1.88
N ALA A 32 19.55 -4.99 -0.76
CA ALA A 32 19.58 -6.06 0.24
C ALA A 32 18.27 -6.16 1.04
N SER A 33 17.59 -5.04 1.28
CA SER A 33 16.30 -4.98 1.98
C SER A 33 15.09 -5.15 1.06
N TYR A 34 15.30 -5.07 -0.26
CA TYR A 34 14.22 -5.18 -1.25
C TYR A 34 13.77 -6.64 -1.41
N HIS A 35 12.60 -6.95 -0.84
CA HIS A 35 11.93 -8.24 -1.03
C HIS A 35 10.91 -8.15 -2.17
N ARG A 36 11.32 -8.55 -3.37
CA ARG A 36 10.43 -8.67 -4.54
C ARG A 36 9.81 -10.06 -4.58
N ILE A 37 8.51 -10.14 -4.89
CA ILE A 37 7.87 -11.41 -5.23
C ILE A 37 8.38 -11.86 -6.61
N GLU A 38 8.64 -13.15 -6.76
CA GLU A 38 9.09 -13.73 -8.04
C GLU A 38 8.10 -13.47 -9.18
N ASP A 39 8.63 -13.26 -10.37
CA ASP A 39 7.83 -13.14 -11.58
C ASP A 39 7.06 -14.44 -11.83
N ASN A 40 5.79 -14.32 -12.23
CA ASN A 40 4.90 -15.45 -12.51
C ASN A 40 4.77 -16.46 -11.36
N LYS A 41 4.96 -16.02 -10.11
CA LYS A 41 4.74 -16.86 -8.93
C LYS A 41 3.34 -17.46 -9.01
N LYS A 42 3.27 -18.79 -9.13
CA LYS A 42 2.00 -19.51 -9.15
C LYS A 42 1.31 -19.31 -7.81
N LEU A 43 0.24 -18.52 -7.81
CA LEU A 43 -0.59 -18.35 -6.63
C LEU A 43 -1.51 -19.54 -6.49
N LYS A 44 -1.59 -20.07 -5.27
CA LYS A 44 -2.64 -21.02 -4.94
C LYS A 44 -3.92 -20.21 -4.84
N VAL A 45 -4.95 -20.61 -5.57
CA VAL A 45 -6.29 -20.06 -5.34
C VAL A 45 -6.67 -20.44 -3.91
N GLU A 46 -6.80 -19.44 -3.04
CA GLU A 46 -7.33 -19.65 -1.70
C GLU A 46 -8.81 -20.00 -1.84
N SER A 47 -9.10 -21.28 -1.95
CA SER A 47 -10.45 -21.78 -1.90
C SER A 47 -10.96 -21.66 -0.46
N ARG A 48 -11.62 -20.57 -0.11
CA ARG A 48 -12.46 -20.51 1.10
C ARG A 48 -13.79 -21.28 0.87
N ILE A 49 -13.73 -22.37 0.12
CA ILE A 49 -14.88 -23.21 -0.25
C ILE A 49 -15.47 -23.91 0.98
N GLU A 50 -14.73 -24.07 2.07
CA GLU A 50 -15.23 -24.65 3.32
C GLU A 50 -16.28 -23.76 4.05
N GLN A 51 -16.40 -22.46 3.72
CA GLN A 51 -17.38 -21.56 4.37
C GLN A 51 -18.44 -20.97 3.43
N SER A 52 -18.15 -20.83 2.14
CA SER A 52 -19.16 -20.47 1.15
C SER A 52 -19.90 -21.73 0.69
N LYS A 53 -21.19 -21.64 0.41
CA LYS A 53 -21.97 -22.64 -0.36
C LYS A 53 -21.46 -22.77 -1.81
N ALA A 54 -20.15 -22.77 -2.04
CA ALA A 54 -19.46 -22.71 -3.32
C ALA A 54 -19.44 -24.08 -4.01
N SER A 55 -20.62 -24.65 -4.18
CA SER A 55 -20.90 -25.62 -5.24
C SER A 55 -21.63 -24.96 -6.42
N GLU A 56 -21.94 -23.65 -6.36
CA GLU A 56 -22.52 -22.93 -7.50
C GLU A 56 -21.45 -22.65 -8.55
N LYS A 57 -21.42 -23.52 -9.58
CA LYS A 57 -20.71 -23.24 -10.82
C LYS A 57 -21.42 -22.10 -11.53
N LEU A 58 -20.65 -21.15 -12.09
CA LEU A 58 -21.22 -20.14 -12.97
C LEU A 58 -21.86 -20.81 -14.18
N SER A 59 -23.11 -20.46 -14.46
CA SER A 59 -23.82 -20.86 -15.66
C SER A 59 -23.71 -19.80 -16.76
N THR A 60 -23.68 -20.26 -18.00
CA THR A 60 -23.86 -19.39 -19.17
C THR A 60 -25.32 -18.95 -19.26
N GLY A 61 -25.57 -17.75 -19.81
CA GLY A 61 -26.92 -17.19 -19.95
C GLY A 61 -27.52 -16.62 -18.67
N LYS A 62 -26.81 -16.67 -17.53
CA LYS A 62 -27.12 -15.89 -16.33
C LYS A 62 -26.34 -14.57 -16.37
N GLU A 63 -27.03 -13.46 -16.10
CA GLU A 63 -26.38 -12.18 -15.84
C GLU A 63 -25.84 -12.17 -14.40
N TYR A 64 -24.64 -11.61 -14.24
CA TYR A 64 -24.00 -11.43 -12.94
C TYR A 64 -23.59 -9.97 -12.77
N SER A 65 -23.56 -9.54 -11.53
CA SER A 65 -23.12 -8.22 -11.11
C SER A 65 -21.73 -8.30 -10.46
N ALA A 66 -20.90 -7.31 -10.73
CA ALA A 66 -19.60 -7.16 -10.07
C ALA A 66 -19.44 -5.73 -9.60
N LEU A 67 -18.94 -5.57 -8.38
CA LEU A 67 -18.61 -4.29 -7.78
C LEU A 67 -17.10 -4.23 -7.53
N THR A 68 -16.47 -3.14 -7.96
CA THR A 68 -15.10 -2.78 -7.58
C THR A 68 -15.15 -1.53 -6.71
N TYR A 69 -14.41 -1.51 -5.61
CA TYR A 69 -14.37 -0.36 -4.72
C TYR A 69 -13.04 -0.22 -3.98
N ASN A 70 -12.29 0.82 -4.34
CA ASN A 70 -11.14 1.27 -3.58
C ASN A 70 -11.63 2.07 -2.37
N ILE A 71 -11.41 1.53 -1.17
CA ILE A 71 -11.88 2.13 0.09
C ILE A 71 -10.90 3.15 0.69
N GLY A 72 -9.81 3.46 -0.01
CA GLY A 72 -8.78 4.41 0.42
C GLY A 72 -8.23 4.10 1.80
N PHE A 73 -7.96 2.82 2.11
CA PHE A 73 -7.46 2.31 3.40
C PHE A 73 -8.20 2.86 4.64
N GLY A 74 -9.50 3.16 4.48
CA GLY A 74 -10.34 3.72 5.54
C GLY A 74 -10.06 5.17 5.92
N ALA A 75 -9.27 5.91 5.13
CA ALA A 75 -8.84 7.27 5.45
C ALA A 75 -9.66 8.38 4.78
N TYR A 76 -10.29 8.11 3.64
CA TYR A 76 -10.94 9.13 2.81
C TYR A 76 -12.32 9.54 3.34
N THR A 77 -12.32 10.33 4.40
CA THR A 77 -13.48 11.09 4.85
C THR A 77 -13.59 12.42 4.08
N PRO A 78 -14.74 13.11 4.08
CA PRO A 78 -14.88 14.42 3.43
C PRO A 78 -13.89 15.49 3.93
N ASP A 79 -13.38 15.33 5.16
CA ASP A 79 -12.37 16.19 5.77
C ASP A 79 -10.93 15.66 5.63
N PHE A 80 -10.71 14.58 4.87
CA PHE A 80 -9.38 14.05 4.63
C PHE A 80 -8.50 15.06 3.89
N SER A 81 -7.28 15.26 4.39
CA SER A 81 -6.36 16.30 3.92
C SER A 81 -5.11 15.65 3.35
N PHE A 82 -5.16 15.28 2.07
CA PHE A 82 -4.07 14.60 1.39
C PHE A 82 -2.88 15.52 1.15
N PHE A 83 -1.69 15.15 1.63
CA PHE A 83 -0.52 16.03 1.60
C PHE A 83 -0.05 16.42 0.19
N MET A 84 -0.21 15.54 -0.82
CA MET A 84 0.19 15.86 -2.20
C MET A 84 -0.73 16.91 -2.84
N ASP A 85 -1.95 17.07 -2.32
CA ASP A 85 -2.93 18.08 -2.76
C ASP A 85 -2.86 19.35 -1.88
N GLY A 86 -1.73 19.60 -1.22
CA GLY A 86 -1.54 20.74 -0.32
C GLY A 86 -2.13 20.54 1.08
N GLY A 87 -2.58 19.32 1.39
CA GLY A 87 -3.05 18.93 2.71
C GLY A 87 -1.94 18.68 3.73
N LYS A 88 -2.31 18.09 4.87
CA LYS A 88 -1.41 17.91 6.02
C LYS A 88 -1.14 16.46 6.41
N SER A 89 -1.86 15.49 5.85
CA SER A 89 -1.79 14.10 6.26
C SER A 89 -1.55 13.15 5.09
N SER A 90 -0.84 12.07 5.38
CA SER A 90 -0.74 10.86 4.55
C SER A 90 -1.33 9.63 5.26
N TRP A 91 -2.02 9.87 6.38
CA TRP A 91 -2.50 8.86 7.34
C TRP A 91 -3.98 9.11 7.62
N ALA A 92 -4.71 8.04 7.93
CA ALA A 92 -6.07 8.15 8.43
C ALA A 92 -6.12 9.06 9.68
N LYS A 93 -7.29 9.65 9.95
CA LYS A 93 -7.48 10.58 11.07
C LYS A 93 -7.26 9.95 12.45
N SER A 94 -7.69 8.70 12.61
CA SER A 94 -7.51 7.91 13.83
C SER A 94 -7.87 6.45 13.57
N LYS A 95 -7.43 5.53 14.44
CA LYS A 95 -7.84 4.11 14.40
C LYS A 95 -9.37 3.94 14.38
N LYS A 96 -10.10 4.75 15.15
CA LYS A 96 -11.58 4.73 15.18
C LYS A 96 -12.17 5.16 13.83
N SER A 97 -11.56 6.15 13.19
CA SER A 97 -11.98 6.60 11.85
C SER A 97 -11.83 5.49 10.83
N VAL A 98 -10.68 4.80 10.81
CA VAL A 98 -10.42 3.67 9.90
C VAL A 98 -11.52 2.61 10.04
N ILE A 99 -11.76 2.13 11.27
CA ILE A 99 -12.79 1.11 11.54
C ILE A 99 -14.17 1.58 11.07
N SER A 100 -14.54 2.83 11.35
CA SER A 100 -15.84 3.37 10.95
C SER A 100 -16.00 3.44 9.43
N THR A 101 -14.96 3.92 8.72
CA THR A 101 -15.00 4.07 7.26
C THR A 101 -15.00 2.73 6.55
N VAL A 102 -14.16 1.79 6.99
CA VAL A 102 -14.08 0.43 6.43
C VAL A 102 -15.40 -0.32 6.63
N ASN A 103 -15.99 -0.24 7.82
CA ASN A 103 -17.31 -0.84 8.07
C ASN A 103 -18.39 -0.21 7.19
N GLY A 104 -18.41 1.12 7.06
CA GLY A 104 -19.35 1.81 6.18
C GLY A 104 -19.18 1.43 4.71
N ALA A 105 -17.93 1.26 4.25
CA ALA A 105 -17.65 0.76 2.91
C ALA A 105 -18.18 -0.67 2.71
N GLY A 106 -18.00 -1.54 3.70
CA GLY A 106 -18.57 -2.90 3.68
C GLY A 106 -20.10 -2.92 3.66
N GLU A 107 -20.76 -2.06 4.46
CA GLU A 107 -22.21 -1.89 4.45
C GLU A 107 -22.72 -1.39 3.10
N LEU A 108 -22.02 -0.43 2.49
CA LEU A 108 -22.36 0.08 1.16
C LEU A 108 -22.23 -1.01 0.09
N VAL A 109 -21.12 -1.74 0.05
CA VAL A 109 -20.92 -2.86 -0.87
C VAL A 109 -22.02 -3.89 -0.71
N LYS A 110 -22.36 -4.24 0.54
CA LYS A 110 -23.44 -5.18 0.85
C LYS A 110 -24.81 -4.67 0.39
N SER A 111 -25.07 -3.36 0.44
CA SER A 111 -26.35 -2.78 0.03
C SER A 111 -26.62 -2.90 -1.48
N TYR A 112 -25.56 -3.04 -2.29
CA TYR A 112 -25.69 -3.28 -3.73
C TYR A 112 -25.91 -4.75 -4.09
N ASP A 113 -25.79 -5.66 -3.12
CA ASP A 113 -25.96 -7.12 -3.28
C ASP A 113 -25.25 -7.71 -4.53
N PRO A 114 -23.94 -7.41 -4.74
CA PRO A 114 -23.26 -7.88 -5.95
C PRO A 114 -22.94 -9.38 -5.88
N ASP A 115 -22.97 -10.07 -7.03
CA ASP A 115 -22.51 -11.47 -7.11
C ASP A 115 -20.99 -11.58 -6.83
N PHE A 116 -20.23 -10.54 -7.18
CA PHE A 116 -18.80 -10.43 -6.92
C PHE A 116 -18.42 -9.05 -6.38
N ALA A 117 -17.62 -9.01 -5.32
CA ALA A 117 -17.04 -7.77 -4.80
C ALA A 117 -15.50 -7.85 -4.84
N LEU A 118 -14.88 -6.86 -5.46
CA LEU A 118 -13.44 -6.66 -5.53
C LEU A 118 -13.11 -5.37 -4.79
N ILE A 119 -12.37 -5.48 -3.69
CA ILE A 119 -12.11 -4.34 -2.80
C ILE A 119 -10.61 -4.06 -2.81
N GLU A 120 -10.24 -2.81 -3.09
CA GLU A 120 -8.86 -2.35 -3.16
C GLU A 120 -8.47 -1.48 -1.96
N GLU A 121 -7.17 -1.38 -1.71
CA GLU A 121 -6.58 -0.65 -0.58
C GLU A 121 -7.01 -1.16 0.81
N VAL A 122 -7.15 -2.47 0.94
CA VAL A 122 -7.35 -3.15 2.24
C VAL A 122 -6.00 -3.34 2.94
N ASP A 123 -5.78 -2.60 4.02
CA ASP A 123 -4.56 -2.72 4.82
C ASP A 123 -4.69 -3.84 5.88
N LEU A 124 -3.62 -4.64 6.06
CA LEU A 124 -3.59 -5.69 7.09
C LEU A 124 -2.85 -5.27 8.36
N ASN A 125 -1.84 -4.40 8.22
CA ASN A 125 -0.97 -3.96 9.31
C ASN A 125 -0.15 -2.71 8.93
N SER A 126 -0.79 -1.70 8.36
CA SER A 126 -0.06 -0.50 7.90
C SER A 126 -0.10 0.62 8.93
N THR A 127 0.97 1.41 9.00
CA THR A 127 1.02 2.57 9.90
C THR A 127 -0.02 3.63 9.50
N ARG A 128 -0.27 3.81 8.20
CA ARG A 128 -1.25 4.78 7.65
C ARG A 128 -2.70 4.51 8.09
N SER A 129 -2.99 3.27 8.46
CA SER A 129 -4.29 2.76 8.94
C SER A 129 -4.23 2.32 10.41
N TYR A 130 -3.23 2.77 11.18
CA TYR A 130 -3.07 2.44 12.61
C TYR A 130 -3.00 0.94 12.92
N HIS A 131 -2.39 0.16 12.04
CA HIS A 131 -2.24 -1.29 12.18
C HIS A 131 -3.59 -2.00 12.38
N VAL A 132 -4.67 -1.44 11.80
CA VAL A 132 -5.95 -2.11 11.70
C VAL A 132 -5.81 -3.23 10.67
N ASN A 133 -6.34 -4.40 10.99
CA ASN A 133 -6.52 -5.47 10.03
C ASN A 133 -7.89 -5.27 9.39
N GLU A 134 -7.94 -4.75 8.17
CA GLU A 134 -9.17 -4.42 7.46
C GLU A 134 -9.80 -5.64 6.77
N TYR A 135 -9.15 -6.81 6.85
CA TYR A 135 -9.64 -8.08 6.31
C TYR A 135 -10.43 -8.92 7.32
N SER A 136 -10.35 -8.61 8.62
CA SER A 136 -10.94 -9.40 9.71
C SER A 136 -12.34 -8.96 10.10
#